data_AF-A0A6B3QV89-F1
#
_entry.id   AF-A0A6B3QV89-F1
#
_cell.length_a   1.000
_cell.length_b   1.000
_cell.length_c   1.000
_cell.angle_alpha   90.00
_cell.angle_beta   90.00
_cell.angle_gamma   90.00
#
_symmetry.space_group_name_H-M   'P 1'
#
loop_
_entity.id
_entity.type
_entity.pdbx_description
1 polymer ?
#
loop_
_entity_poly.entity_id
_entity_poly.type
_entity_poly.pdbx_seq_one_letter_code
_entity_poly.pdbx_strand_id
1 'polypeptide(L)'
;MMHTTVGWHVELEFVEDDQHTRAVAMVRLPDGTEVRAHGHASRHRVDSQQPRVGEEVAGARALNELAMQLLTKAHDEIDAASGRTSHPIHV
;
A
#
# COMPACT_ATOMS: atom_id res chain seq x y z
N MET A 1 -10.44 30.90 1.04
CA MET A 1 -10.98 29.65 0.44
C MET A 1 -11.13 28.62 1.55
N MET A 2 -12.25 27.92 1.59
CA MET A 2 -12.47 26.81 2.53
C MET A 2 -11.81 25.56 1.98
N HIS A 3 -10.79 25.04 2.66
CA HIS A 3 -10.17 23.76 2.33
C HIS A 3 -10.97 22.68 3.07
N THR A 4 -11.85 21.99 2.35
CA THR A 4 -12.53 20.81 2.90
C THR A 4 -11.49 19.69 3.01
N THR A 5 -11.28 19.15 4.20
CA THR A 5 -10.43 17.98 4.38
C THR A 5 -11.06 16.82 3.63
N VAL A 6 -10.31 16.21 2.70
CA VAL A 6 -10.71 14.97 2.03
C VAL A 6 -10.09 13.82 2.84
N GLY A 7 -10.92 12.88 3.29
CA GLY A 7 -10.47 11.69 4.01
C GLY A 7 -10.45 10.48 3.09
N TRP A 8 -9.37 9.69 3.13
CA TRP A 8 -9.29 8.38 2.49
C TRP A 8 -9.27 7.28 3.55
N HIS A 9 -9.84 6.13 3.21
CA HIS A 9 -9.83 4.95 4.06
C HIS A 9 -9.01 3.85 3.41
N VAL A 10 -8.06 3.30 4.16
CA VAL A 10 -7.27 2.14 3.73
C VAL A 10 -7.73 0.94 4.54
N GLU A 11 -8.19 -0.09 3.86
CA GLU A 11 -8.54 -1.39 4.43
C GLU A 11 -7.30 -2.27 4.43
N LEU A 12 -6.95 -2.86 5.59
CA LEU A 12 -5.88 -3.83 5.73
C LEU A 12 -6.47 -5.17 6.19
N GLU A 13 -6.21 -6.21 5.41
CA GLU A 13 -6.59 -7.59 5.73
C GLU A 13 -5.34 -8.44 5.90
N PHE A 14 -5.37 -9.37 6.86
CA PHE A 14 -4.27 -10.26 7.18
C PHE A 14 -4.68 -11.73 7.09
N VAL A 15 -3.77 -12.56 6.60
CA VAL A 15 -3.88 -14.01 6.63
C VAL A 15 -2.56 -14.57 7.16
N GLU A 16 -2.62 -15.26 8.30
CA GLU A 16 -1.46 -15.84 8.96
C GLU A 16 -1.54 -17.38 8.98
N ASP A 17 -0.39 -18.02 8.75
CA ASP A 17 -0.10 -19.41 9.09
C ASP A 17 1.11 -19.48 10.04
N ASP A 18 1.48 -20.70 10.47
CA ASP A 18 2.53 -20.92 11.48
C ASP A 18 3.90 -20.25 11.16
N GLN A 19 4.17 -19.91 9.89
CA GLN A 19 5.44 -19.33 9.44
C GLN A 19 5.30 -18.08 8.57
N HIS A 20 4.12 -17.78 8.04
CA HIS A 20 3.93 -16.69 7.10
C HIS A 20 2.75 -15.81 7.48
N THR A 21 2.96 -14.50 7.43
CA THR A 21 1.89 -13.51 7.48
C THR A 21 1.78 -12.84 6.13
N ARG A 22 0.58 -12.78 5.56
CA ARG A 22 0.26 -12.03 4.35
C ARG A 22 -0.66 -10.89 4.70
N ALA A 23 -0.45 -9.74 4.08
CA ALA A 23 -1.27 -8.55 4.21
C ALA A 23 -1.75 -8.08 2.83
N VAL A 24 -2.98 -7.59 2.77
CA VAL A 24 -3.53 -6.88 1.61
C VAL A 24 -3.95 -5.50 2.08
N ALA A 25 -3.47 -4.45 1.41
CA ALA A 25 -3.89 -3.07 1.65
C ALA A 25 -4.70 -2.59 0.44
N MET A 26 -5.87 -2.01 0.67
CA MET A 26 -6.73 -1.45 -0.37
C MET A 26 -7.17 -0.04 -0.03
N VAL A 27 -7.10 0.88 -0.99
CA VAL A 27 -7.70 2.21 -0.90
C VAL A 27 -8.66 2.40 -2.07
N ARG A 28 -9.81 2.99 -1.77
CA ARG A 28 -10.75 3.47 -2.79
C ARG A 28 -10.64 4.98 -2.90
N LEU A 29 -10.28 5.47 -4.08
CA LEU A 29 -10.11 6.88 -4.38
C LEU A 29 -11.47 7.54 -4.70
N PRO A 30 -11.56 8.89 -4.63
CA PRO A 30 -12.81 9.61 -4.88
C PRO A 30 -13.38 9.44 -6.30
N ASP A 31 -12.54 9.11 -7.27
CA ASP A 31 -12.93 8.80 -8.66
C ASP A 31 -13.51 7.38 -8.82
N GLY A 32 -13.55 6.60 -7.75
CA GLY A 32 -13.99 5.20 -7.74
C GLY A 32 -12.89 4.19 -8.05
N THR A 33 -11.66 4.63 -8.34
CA THR A 33 -10.52 3.74 -8.56
C THR A 33 -10.17 3.00 -7.28
N GLU A 34 -9.99 1.68 -7.36
CA GLU A 34 -9.41 0.87 -6.29
C GLU A 34 -7.93 0.62 -6.58
N VAL A 35 -7.08 0.84 -5.58
CA VAL A 35 -5.66 0.47 -5.62
C VAL A 35 -5.43 -0.58 -4.54
N ARG A 36 -4.80 -1.70 -4.91
CA ARG A 36 -4.59 -2.85 -4.03
C ARG A 36 -3.11 -3.24 -4.03
N ALA A 37 -2.56 -3.42 -2.84
CA ALA A 37 -1.17 -3.77 -2.63
C ALA A 37 -1.05 -4.96 -1.68
N HIS A 38 0.10 -5.63 -1.75
CA HIS A 38 0.36 -6.86 -1.01
C HIS A 38 1.62 -6.72 -0.17
N GLY A 39 1.61 -7.34 1.00
CA GLY A 39 2.76 -7.45 1.87
C GLY A 39 2.87 -8.85 2.44
N HIS A 40 4.09 -9.26 2.78
CA HIS A 40 4.34 -10.58 3.33
C HIS A 40 5.47 -10.50 4.35
N ALA A 41 5.39 -11.31 5.39
CA ALA A 41 6.42 -11.54 6.37
C ALA A 41 6.60 -13.04 6.55
N SER A 42 7.85 -13.49 6.72
CA SER A 42 8.17 -14.87 7.06
C SER A 42 8.94 -14.90 8.37
N ARG A 43 8.61 -15.88 9.22
CA ARG A 43 9.33 -16.13 10.46
C ARG A 43 10.47 -17.12 10.21
N HIS A 44 11.64 -16.88 10.81
CA HIS A 44 12.69 -17.89 10.79
C HIS A 44 12.38 -18.98 11.83
N ARG A 45 12.71 -20.24 11.53
CA ARG A 45 12.31 -21.41 12.37
C ARG A 45 12.84 -21.38 13.80
N VAL A 46 13.86 -20.58 14.08
CA VAL A 46 14.49 -20.44 15.40
C VAL A 46 13.94 -19.25 16.20
N ASP A 47 13.10 -18.42 15.59
CA ASP A 47 12.52 -17.25 16.26
C ASP A 47 11.31 -17.65 17.10
N SER A 48 11.21 -17.06 18.28
CA SER A 48 10.04 -17.20 19.16
C SER A 48 8.75 -16.75 18.45
N GLN A 49 7.63 -17.43 18.75
CA GLN A 49 6.33 -17.07 18.19
C GLN A 49 5.91 -15.67 18.67
N GLN A 50 6.04 -14.68 17.79
CA GLN A 50 5.58 -13.31 18.01
C GLN A 50 4.65 -12.89 16.87
N PRO A 51 3.38 -13.35 16.87
CA PRO A 51 2.42 -13.13 15.76
C PRO A 51 2.28 -11.64 15.39
N ARG A 52 2.24 -10.77 16.42
CA ARG A 52 2.12 -9.31 16.25
C ARG A 52 3.20 -8.68 15.35
N VAL A 53 4.43 -9.22 15.36
CA VAL A 53 5.53 -8.70 14.55
C VAL A 53 5.33 -9.05 13.06
N GLY A 54 4.76 -10.22 12.77
CA GLY A 54 4.45 -10.62 11.39
C GLY A 54 3.42 -9.71 10.74
N GLU A 55 2.36 -9.36 11.47
CA GLU A 55 1.32 -8.43 11.02
C GLU A 55 1.88 -7.02 10.77
N GLU A 56 2.66 -6.49 11.71
CA GLU A 56 3.28 -5.16 11.57
C GLU A 56 4.19 -5.09 10.34
N VAL A 57 5.03 -6.09 10.12
CA VAL A 57 5.96 -6.14 8.98
C VAL A 57 5.20 -6.34 7.66
N ALA A 58 4.27 -7.30 7.60
CA ALA A 58 3.49 -7.54 6.39
C ALA A 58 2.63 -6.32 6.04
N GLY A 59 1.99 -5.69 7.03
CA GLY A 59 1.18 -4.49 6.87
C GLY A 59 2.01 -3.30 6.39
N ALA A 60 3.18 -3.05 6.98
CA ALA A 60 4.09 -1.99 6.54
C ALA A 60 4.54 -2.18 5.09
N ARG A 61 4.84 -3.43 4.69
CA ARG A 61 5.20 -3.75 3.30
C ARG A 61 4.04 -3.50 2.33
N ALA A 62 2.82 -3.92 2.69
CA ALA A 62 1.63 -3.66 1.89
C ALA A 62 1.35 -2.16 1.73
N LEU A 63 1.51 -1.38 2.81
CA LEU A 63 1.34 0.08 2.78
C LEU A 63 2.41 0.79 1.96
N ASN A 64 3.66 0.32 2.03
CA ASN A 64 4.74 0.88 1.21
C ASN A 64 4.50 0.64 -0.28
N GLU A 65 4.10 -0.58 -0.65
CA GLU A 65 3.71 -0.90 -2.02
C GLU A 65 2.50 -0.08 -2.46
N LEU A 66 1.50 0.11 -1.61
CA LEU A 66 0.33 0.97 -1.90
C LEU A 66 0.75 2.41 -2.18
N ALA A 67 1.67 2.96 -1.38
CA ALA A 67 2.20 4.30 -1.58
C ALA A 67 2.91 4.42 -2.94
N MET A 68 3.73 3.44 -3.31
CA MET A 68 4.40 3.39 -4.61
C MET A 68 3.40 3.36 -5.76
N GLN A 69 2.36 2.53 -5.68
CA GLN A 69 1.33 2.45 -6.72
C GLN A 69 0.54 3.76 -6.88
N LEU A 70 0.21 4.43 -5.77
CA LEU A 70 -0.45 5.74 -5.82
C LEU A 70 0.42 6.80 -6.48
N LEU A 71 1.74 6.80 -6.19
CA LEU A 71 2.69 7.70 -6.85
C LEU A 71 2.79 7.42 -8.35
N THR A 72 2.85 6.15 -8.76
CA THR A 72 2.85 5.76 -10.17
C THR A 72 1.55 6.20 -10.86
N LYS A 73 0.38 5.95 -10.27
CA LYS A 73 -0.90 6.39 -10.83
C LYS A 73 -0.96 7.92 -11.01
N ALA A 74 -0.54 8.67 -9.98
CA ALA A 74 -0.50 10.13 -10.06
C ALA A 74 0.44 10.62 -11.17
N HIS A 75 1.55 9.91 -11.39
CA HIS A 75 2.46 10.20 -12.49
C HIS A 75 1.79 10.02 -13.86
N ASP A 76 1.14 8.88 -14.06
CA ASP A 76 0.43 8.56 -15.30
C ASP A 76 -0.69 9.57 -15.60
N GLU A 77 -1.39 10.06 -14.57
CA GLU A 77 -2.42 11.09 -14.70
C GLU A 77 -1.86 12.45 -15.12
N ILE A 78 -0.71 12.86 -14.55
CA ILE A 78 -0.02 14.10 -14.95
C ILE A 78 0.41 14.00 -16.42
N ASP A 79 0.92 12.84 -16.84
CA ASP A 79 1.38 12.61 -18.21
C ASP A 79 0.24 12.70 -19.20
N ALA A 80 -0.88 12.04 -18.88
CA ALA A 80 -2.09 12.07 -19.68
C ALA A 80 -2.68 13.48 -19.80
N ALA A 81 -2.70 14.25 -18.70
CA ALA A 81 -3.21 15.62 -18.69
C ALA A 81 -2.29 16.62 -19.41
N SER A 82 -0.98 16.40 -19.36
CA SER A 82 0.02 17.31 -19.94
C SER A 82 0.27 17.06 -21.44
N GLY A 83 -0.14 15.90 -21.97
CA GLY A 83 0.23 15.45 -23.31
C GLY A 83 1.75 15.24 -23.48
N ARG A 84 2.48 15.09 -22.38
CA ARG A 84 3.94 14.96 -22.30
C ARG A 84 4.28 13.98 -21.17
N THR A 85 5.14 13.01 -21.46
CA THR A 85 5.69 12.09 -20.47
C THR A 85 6.47 12.86 -19.40
N SER A 86 6.08 12.76 -18.14
CA SER A 86 6.81 13.27 -16.98
C SER A 86 7.84 12.22 -16.57
N HIS A 87 8.81 12.61 -15.74
CA HIS A 87 9.87 11.71 -15.28
C HIS A 87 9.61 11.24 -13.84
N PRO A 88 9.93 9.97 -13.51
CA PRO A 88 9.62 9.40 -12.20
C PRO A 88 10.28 10.19 -11.07
N ILE A 89 9.53 10.40 -9.98
CA ILE A 89 10.05 10.95 -8.73
C ILE A 89 10.68 9.79 -7.96
N HIS A 90 12.01 9.80 -7.83
CA HIS A 90 12.73 8.87 -6.97
C HIS A 90 12.71 9.41 -5.53
N VAL A 91 12.41 8.55 -4.57
CA VAL A 91 12.64 8.76 -3.13
C VAL A 91 13.83 7.92 -2.71
#